data_AF-A0A3D5H6M8-F1
#
_entry.id   AF-A0A3D5H6M8-F1
#
_cell.length_a   1.000
_cell.length_b   1.000
_cell.length_c   1.000
_cell.angle_alpha   90.00
_cell.angle_beta   90.00
_cell.angle_gamma   90.00
#
_symmetry.space_group_name_H-M   'P 1'
#
loop_
_entity.id
_entity.type
_entity.pdbx_description
1 polymer ?
#
loop_
_entity_poly.entity_id
_entity_poly.type
_entity_poly.pdbx_seq_one_letter_code
_entity_poly.pdbx_strand_id
1 'polypeptide(L)'
;MNDVETQAQRHLALADTFERASALREATFEYQIVAERFPSSTVYATAVRKVALLFSSPTNPAANDSASLYWLSTYLVLTQSPEEKQIIQMYLTTVGQVEALHDSLTHQCALNDSLAAVARKHSSELSLRARHTQELEAELQRASNELKKLKEIDERISRSRGKNK
;
A
#
# COMPACT_ATOMS: atom_id res chain seq x y z
N MET A 1 -38.19 -31.50 -10.71
CA MET A 1 -37.06 -30.56 -10.79
C MET A 1 -36.50 -30.43 -9.38
N ASN A 2 -35.19 -30.61 -9.21
CA ASN A 2 -34.53 -30.64 -7.91
C ASN A 2 -34.48 -29.20 -7.34
N ASP A 3 -34.89 -29.00 -6.08
CA ASP A 3 -35.00 -27.66 -5.45
C ASP A 3 -33.66 -26.90 -5.51
N VAL A 4 -32.56 -27.62 -5.32
CA VAL A 4 -31.18 -27.11 -5.46
C VAL A 4 -30.90 -26.50 -6.83
N GLU A 5 -31.32 -27.16 -7.91
CA GLU A 5 -31.06 -26.71 -9.28
C GLU A 5 -31.86 -25.44 -9.59
N THR A 6 -33.12 -25.38 -9.15
CA THR A 6 -33.96 -24.20 -9.32
C THR A 6 -33.42 -23.01 -8.53
N GLN A 7 -32.91 -23.22 -7.32
CA GLN A 7 -32.29 -22.15 -6.53
C GLN A 7 -30.98 -21.66 -7.16
N ALA A 8 -30.10 -22.58 -7.59
CA ALA A 8 -28.85 -22.24 -8.26
C ALA A 8 -29.09 -21.40 -9.53
N GLN A 9 -30.06 -21.80 -10.35
CA GLN A 9 -30.42 -21.06 -11.56
C GLN A 9 -30.99 -19.66 -11.27
N ARG A 10 -31.76 -19.50 -10.18
CA ARG A 10 -32.26 -18.18 -9.77
C ARG A 10 -31.12 -17.23 -9.39
N HIS A 11 -30.19 -17.69 -8.57
CA HIS A 11 -29.02 -16.89 -8.19
C HIS A 11 -28.14 -16.57 -9.42
N LEU A 12 -27.91 -17.53 -10.32
CA LEU A 12 -27.17 -17.30 -11.55
C LEU A 12 -27.83 -16.24 -12.44
N ALA A 13 -29.16 -16.33 -12.63
CA ALA A 13 -29.90 -15.36 -13.44
C ALA A 13 -29.90 -13.95 -12.81
N LEU A 14 -29.93 -13.87 -11.48
CA LEU A 14 -29.80 -12.61 -10.77
C LEU A 14 -28.40 -12.02 -10.93
N ALA A 15 -27.35 -12.85 -10.82
CA ALA A 15 -25.97 -12.46 -11.08
C ALA A 15 -25.78 -11.91 -12.50
N ASP A 16 -26.32 -12.60 -13.51
CA ASP A 16 -26.30 -12.16 -14.91
C ASP A 16 -26.98 -10.79 -15.08
N THR A 17 -28.07 -10.54 -14.34
CA THR A 17 -28.81 -9.27 -14.37
C THR A 17 -27.96 -8.14 -13.80
N PHE A 18 -27.29 -8.37 -12.67
CA PHE A 18 -26.36 -7.41 -12.08
C PHE A 18 -25.14 -7.15 -12.97
N GLU A 19 -24.56 -8.19 -13.58
CA GLU A 19 -23.41 -8.04 -14.49
C GLU A 19 -23.78 -7.16 -15.69
N ARG A 20 -24.96 -7.39 -16.30
CA ARG A 20 -25.46 -6.55 -17.41
C ARG A 20 -25.73 -5.10 -16.99
N ALA A 21 -26.14 -4.89 -15.75
CA ALA A 21 -26.32 -3.56 -15.18
C ALA A 21 -25.00 -2.91 -14.73
N SER A 22 -23.85 -3.57 -14.93
CA SER A 22 -22.54 -3.15 -14.41
C SER A 22 -22.48 -3.02 -12.88
N ALA A 23 -23.41 -3.66 -12.16
CA ALA A 23 -23.39 -3.81 -10.71
C ALA A 23 -22.45 -4.98 -10.34
N LEU A 24 -21.15 -4.78 -10.59
CA LEU A 24 -20.17 -5.88 -10.61
C LEU A 24 -19.97 -6.52 -9.23
N ARG A 25 -20.06 -5.74 -8.14
CA ARG A 25 -19.93 -6.26 -6.77
C ARG A 25 -21.08 -7.23 -6.45
N GLU A 26 -22.31 -6.83 -6.77
CA GLU A 26 -23.52 -7.63 -6.57
C GLU A 26 -23.50 -8.87 -7.47
N ALA A 27 -23.06 -8.74 -8.72
CA ALA A 27 -22.86 -9.88 -9.61
C ALA A 27 -21.85 -10.88 -9.04
N THR A 28 -20.70 -10.42 -8.55
CA THR A 28 -19.68 -11.28 -7.91
C THR A 28 -20.29 -12.05 -6.73
N PHE A 29 -21.02 -11.37 -5.87
CA PHE A 29 -21.64 -11.98 -4.70
C PHE A 29 -22.63 -13.10 -5.08
N GLU A 30 -23.50 -12.85 -6.06
CA GLU A 30 -24.48 -13.85 -6.51
C GLU A 30 -23.84 -15.06 -7.21
N TYR A 31 -22.83 -14.84 -8.06
CA TYR A 31 -22.06 -15.96 -8.63
C TYR A 31 -21.31 -16.74 -7.55
N GLN A 32 -20.77 -16.06 -6.54
CA GLN A 32 -20.08 -16.70 -5.42
C GLN A 32 -21.04 -17.59 -4.62
N ILE A 33 -22.27 -17.13 -4.36
CA ILE A 33 -23.31 -17.96 -3.73
C ILE A 33 -23.49 -19.26 -4.50
N VAL A 34 -23.58 -19.20 -5.83
CA VAL A 34 -23.74 -20.41 -6.65
C VAL A 34 -22.53 -21.32 -6.57
N ALA A 35 -21.33 -20.75 -6.67
CA ALA A 35 -20.08 -21.49 -6.59
C ALA A 35 -19.89 -22.18 -5.21
N GLU A 36 -20.25 -21.53 -4.12
CA GLU A 36 -20.04 -22.08 -2.77
C GLU A 36 -21.14 -23.02 -2.32
N ARG A 37 -22.41 -22.70 -2.62
CA ARG A 37 -23.56 -23.40 -2.04
C ARG A 37 -24.15 -24.49 -2.92
N PHE A 38 -23.90 -24.43 -4.23
CA PHE A 38 -24.53 -25.36 -5.18
C PHE A 38 -23.51 -26.09 -6.07
N PRO A 39 -22.48 -26.76 -5.50
CA PRO A 39 -21.42 -27.43 -6.27
C PRO A 39 -21.92 -28.60 -7.13
N SER A 40 -23.08 -29.18 -6.78
CA SER A 40 -23.72 -30.26 -7.54
C SER A 40 -24.65 -29.78 -8.65
N SER A 41 -24.86 -28.47 -8.79
CA SER A 41 -25.75 -27.90 -9.81
C SER A 41 -25.11 -27.92 -11.20
N THR A 42 -25.92 -27.92 -12.25
CA THR A 42 -25.40 -27.89 -13.62
C THR A 42 -24.71 -26.57 -13.97
N VAL A 43 -25.05 -25.50 -13.24
CA VAL A 43 -24.53 -24.14 -13.45
C VAL A 43 -23.27 -23.84 -12.64
N TYR A 44 -22.81 -24.77 -11.81
CA TYR A 44 -21.67 -24.60 -10.92
C TYR A 44 -20.39 -24.15 -11.66
N ALA A 45 -20.02 -24.86 -12.73
CA ALA A 45 -18.81 -24.53 -13.48
C ALA A 45 -18.86 -23.13 -14.10
N THR A 46 -20.03 -22.70 -14.56
CA THR A 46 -20.26 -21.34 -15.07
C THR A 46 -20.10 -20.30 -13.96
N ALA A 47 -20.70 -20.55 -12.79
CA ALA A 47 -20.57 -19.65 -11.65
C ALA A 47 -19.12 -19.51 -11.18
N VAL A 48 -18.38 -20.61 -11.05
CA VAL A 48 -16.96 -20.62 -10.69
C VAL A 48 -16.15 -19.78 -11.69
N ARG A 49 -16.35 -19.99 -13.00
CA ARG A 49 -15.67 -19.19 -14.03
C ARG A 49 -16.00 -17.70 -13.90
N LYS A 50 -17.29 -17.37 -13.77
CA LYS A 50 -17.76 -15.99 -13.70
C LYS A 50 -17.22 -15.26 -12.47
N VAL A 51 -17.25 -15.91 -11.32
CA VAL A 51 -16.72 -15.33 -10.09
C VAL A 51 -15.20 -15.11 -10.19
N ALA A 52 -14.46 -16.06 -10.77
CA ALA A 52 -13.03 -15.94 -10.99
C ALA A 52 -12.69 -14.72 -11.84
N LEU A 53 -13.39 -14.56 -12.98
CA LEU A 53 -13.18 -13.43 -13.88
C LEU A 53 -13.56 -12.09 -13.23
N LEU A 54 -14.66 -12.04 -12.48
CA LEU A 54 -15.08 -10.81 -11.81
C LEU A 54 -14.11 -10.39 -10.70
N PHE A 55 -13.53 -11.33 -9.95
CA PHE A 55 -12.49 -11.01 -8.98
C PHE A 55 -11.21 -10.50 -9.64
N SER A 56 -10.88 -10.95 -10.86
CA SER A 56 -9.74 -10.45 -11.64
C SER A 56 -9.98 -9.09 -12.32
N SER A 57 -11.22 -8.60 -12.34
CA SER A 57 -11.55 -7.39 -13.10
C SER A 57 -11.15 -6.12 -12.34
N PRO A 58 -10.25 -5.28 -12.87
CA PRO A 58 -9.81 -4.06 -12.17
C PRO A 58 -10.91 -2.99 -12.04
N THR A 59 -11.99 -3.11 -12.82
CA THR A 59 -13.16 -2.22 -12.73
C THR A 59 -14.16 -2.68 -11.68
N ASN A 60 -14.01 -3.88 -11.12
CA ASN A 60 -14.88 -4.39 -10.08
C ASN A 60 -14.44 -3.87 -8.71
N PRO A 61 -15.30 -3.16 -7.95
CA PRO A 61 -15.00 -2.73 -6.59
C PRO A 61 -14.80 -3.87 -5.58
N ALA A 62 -15.08 -5.11 -5.98
CA ALA A 62 -14.82 -6.32 -5.21
C ALA A 62 -13.61 -7.13 -5.75
N ALA A 63 -12.81 -6.56 -6.66
CA ALA A 63 -11.62 -7.22 -7.20
C ALA A 63 -10.68 -7.69 -6.10
N ASN A 64 -10.14 -8.89 -6.27
CA ASN A 64 -9.24 -9.54 -5.32
C ASN A 64 -8.43 -10.62 -6.04
N ASP A 65 -7.13 -10.40 -6.19
CA ASP A 65 -6.25 -11.28 -6.96
C ASP A 65 -6.14 -12.68 -6.34
N SER A 66 -6.01 -12.78 -5.02
CA SER A 66 -5.94 -14.08 -4.33
C SER A 66 -7.24 -14.89 -4.48
N ALA A 67 -8.40 -14.23 -4.38
CA ALA A 67 -9.69 -14.87 -4.61
C ALA A 67 -9.85 -15.30 -6.08
N SER A 68 -9.43 -14.45 -7.01
CA SER A 68 -9.38 -14.78 -8.44
C SER A 68 -8.53 -16.02 -8.70
N LEU A 69 -7.31 -16.09 -8.16
CA LEU A 69 -6.41 -17.25 -8.29
C LEU A 69 -7.02 -18.53 -7.74
N TYR A 70 -7.67 -18.45 -6.57
CA TYR A 70 -8.38 -19.58 -5.98
C TYR A 70 -9.44 -20.11 -6.94
N TRP A 71 -10.36 -19.25 -7.41
CA TRP A 71 -11.46 -19.68 -8.27
C TRP A 71 -11.02 -20.09 -9.68
N LEU A 72 -9.99 -19.45 -10.25
CA LEU A 72 -9.37 -19.89 -11.51
C LEU A 72 -8.77 -21.29 -11.38
N SER A 73 -8.11 -21.57 -10.25
CA SER A 73 -7.54 -22.90 -9.96
C SER A 73 -8.64 -23.95 -9.81
N THR A 74 -9.73 -23.61 -9.13
CA THR A 74 -10.93 -24.47 -9.06
C THR A 74 -11.51 -24.71 -10.45
N TYR A 75 -11.64 -23.67 -11.28
CA TYR A 75 -12.18 -23.80 -12.63
C TYR A 75 -11.33 -24.70 -13.52
N LEU A 76 -10.00 -24.60 -13.42
CA LEU A 76 -9.06 -25.42 -14.19
C LEU A 76 -9.30 -26.93 -14.01
N VAL A 77 -9.70 -27.35 -12.80
CA VAL A 77 -10.03 -28.76 -12.49
C VAL A 77 -11.35 -29.18 -13.13
N LEU A 78 -12.32 -28.26 -13.25
CA LEU A 78 -13.63 -28.51 -13.84
C LEU A 78 -13.60 -28.54 -15.37
N THR A 79 -12.68 -27.78 -15.97
CA THR A 79 -12.54 -27.67 -17.42
C THR A 79 -12.06 -28.99 -18.04
N GLN A 80 -12.77 -29.46 -19.07
CA GLN A 80 -12.39 -30.67 -19.80
C GLN A 80 -11.68 -30.35 -21.13
N SER A 81 -11.94 -29.18 -21.71
CA SER A 81 -11.34 -28.76 -22.99
C SER A 81 -9.85 -28.41 -22.82
N PRO A 82 -8.94 -29.01 -23.62
CA PRO A 82 -7.51 -28.72 -23.54
C PRO A 82 -7.18 -27.26 -23.91
N GLU A 83 -7.89 -26.68 -24.87
CA GLU A 83 -7.72 -25.28 -25.26
C GLU A 83 -8.10 -24.33 -24.11
N GLU A 84 -9.24 -24.60 -23.46
CA GLU A 84 -9.70 -23.80 -22.34
C GLU A 84 -8.78 -23.94 -21.11
N LYS A 85 -8.20 -25.12 -20.87
CA LYS A 85 -7.16 -25.30 -19.84
C LYS A 85 -5.95 -24.43 -20.08
N GLN A 86 -5.47 -24.35 -21.33
CA GLN A 86 -4.33 -23.51 -21.67
C GLN A 86 -4.63 -22.03 -21.44
N ILE A 87 -5.84 -21.59 -21.81
CA ILE A 87 -6.30 -20.21 -21.55
C ILE A 87 -6.34 -19.92 -20.04
N ILE A 88 -6.90 -20.83 -19.23
CA ILE A 88 -6.97 -20.65 -17.77
C ILE A 88 -5.58 -20.64 -17.13
N GLN A 89 -4.65 -21.49 -17.59
CA GLN A 89 -3.26 -21.49 -17.12
C GLN A 89 -2.55 -20.17 -17.43
N MET A 90 -2.81 -19.59 -18.60
CA MET A 90 -2.32 -18.26 -18.95
C MET A 90 -2.91 -17.19 -18.02
N TYR A 91 -4.21 -17.24 -17.71
CA TYR A 91 -4.84 -16.34 -16.74
C TYR A 91 -4.22 -16.48 -15.34
N LEU A 92 -4.07 -17.71 -14.83
CA LEU A 92 -3.43 -17.98 -13.53
C LEU A 92 -2.02 -17.38 -13.45
N THR A 93 -1.22 -17.58 -14.50
CA THR A 93 0.14 -17.02 -14.57
C THR A 93 0.11 -15.49 -14.55
N THR A 94 -0.80 -14.88 -15.31
CA THR A 94 -0.91 -13.42 -15.42
C THR A 94 -1.38 -12.80 -14.10
N VAL A 95 -2.44 -13.35 -13.48
CA VAL A 95 -2.94 -12.86 -12.18
C VAL A 95 -1.88 -13.05 -11.09
N GLY A 96 -1.17 -14.18 -11.07
CA GLY A 96 -0.08 -14.39 -10.11
C GLY A 96 1.08 -13.41 -10.28
N GLN A 97 1.40 -13.02 -11.51
CA GLN A 97 2.37 -11.95 -11.77
C GLN A 97 1.87 -10.59 -11.27
N VAL A 98 0.59 -10.27 -11.47
CA VAL A 98 -0.02 -9.04 -10.96
C VAL A 98 0.02 -9.00 -9.43
N GLU A 99 -0.34 -10.08 -8.75
CA GLU A 99 -0.28 -10.18 -7.29
C GLU A 99 1.16 -9.97 -6.76
N ALA A 100 2.14 -10.65 -7.35
CA ALA A 100 3.55 -10.48 -6.97
C ALA A 100 4.07 -9.05 -7.21
N LEU A 101 3.64 -8.40 -8.30
CA LEU A 101 3.95 -7.00 -8.57
C LEU A 101 3.30 -6.06 -7.54
N HIS A 102 2.06 -6.33 -7.15
CA HIS A 102 1.33 -5.57 -6.14
C HIS A 102 2.01 -5.64 -4.77
N ASP A 103 2.43 -6.84 -4.36
CA ASP A 103 3.18 -7.06 -3.12
C ASP A 103 4.53 -6.33 -3.13
N SER A 104 5.26 -6.42 -4.24
CA SER A 104 6.53 -5.72 -4.43
C SER A 104 6.35 -4.20 -4.33
N LEU A 105 5.31 -3.65 -4.98
CA LEU A 105 5.00 -2.23 -4.92
C LEU A 105 4.66 -1.79 -3.49
N THR A 106 3.83 -2.56 -2.79
CA THR A 106 3.45 -2.29 -1.39
C THR A 106 4.67 -2.27 -0.48
N HIS A 107 5.58 -3.22 -0.65
CA HIS A 107 6.84 -3.26 0.10
C HIS A 107 7.71 -2.03 -0.18
N GLN A 108 7.87 -1.63 -1.45
CA GLN A 108 8.64 -0.44 -1.82
C GLN A 108 8.03 0.84 -1.26
N CYS A 109 6.70 0.98 -1.27
CA CYS A 109 6.01 2.10 -0.63
C CYS A 109 6.32 2.17 0.87
N ALA A 110 6.24 1.05 1.59
CA ALA A 110 6.56 1.01 3.02
C ALA A 110 8.02 1.37 3.32
N LEU A 111 8.97 0.93 2.48
CA LEU A 111 10.37 1.32 2.60
C LEU A 111 10.56 2.82 2.36
N ASN A 112 9.89 3.39 1.37
CA ASN A 112 9.97 4.82 1.06
C ASN A 112 9.40 5.67 2.21
N ASP A 113 8.26 5.27 2.78
CA ASP A 113 7.66 5.96 3.93
C ASP A 113 8.59 5.95 5.15
N SER A 114 9.27 4.83 5.39
CA SER A 114 10.29 4.69 6.44
C SER A 114 11.48 5.62 6.18
N LEU A 115 12.04 5.63 4.97
CA LEU A 115 13.13 6.53 4.58
C LEU A 115 12.73 8.00 4.72
N ALA A 116 11.52 8.37 4.32
CA ALA A 116 10.98 9.71 4.48
C ALA A 116 10.85 10.12 5.96
N ALA A 117 10.46 9.18 6.84
CA ALA A 117 10.43 9.42 8.28
C ALA A 117 11.84 9.66 8.86
N VAL A 118 12.81 8.84 8.47
CA VAL A 118 14.22 8.99 8.91
C VAL A 118 14.81 10.31 8.41
N ALA A 119 14.59 10.67 7.14
CA ALA A 119 15.06 11.93 6.57
C ALA A 119 14.49 13.14 7.32
N ARG A 120 13.18 13.13 7.64
CA ARG A 120 12.55 14.19 8.44
C ARG A 120 13.16 14.29 9.84
N LYS A 121 13.43 13.16 10.50
CA LYS A 121 14.09 13.15 11.81
C LYS A 121 15.48 13.78 11.73
N HIS A 122 16.33 13.36 10.81
CA HIS A 122 17.67 13.92 10.66
C HIS A 122 17.67 15.40 10.27
N SER A 123 16.73 15.83 9.41
CA SER A 123 16.56 17.25 9.09
C SER A 123 16.25 18.09 10.34
N SER A 124 15.38 17.58 11.22
CA SER A 124 15.06 18.26 12.48
C SER A 124 16.24 18.31 13.45
N GLU A 125 16.99 17.21 13.58
CA GLU A 125 18.19 17.14 14.43
C GLU A 125 19.29 18.09 13.95
N LEU A 126 19.53 18.14 12.64
CA LEU A 126 20.48 19.08 12.04
C LEU A 126 20.06 20.53 12.27
N SER A 127 18.76 20.83 12.14
CA SER A 127 18.23 22.18 12.41
C SER A 127 18.42 22.59 13.86
N LEU A 128 18.20 21.67 14.81
CA LEU A 128 18.45 21.92 16.24
C LEU A 128 19.94 22.14 16.53
N ARG A 129 20.82 21.29 15.97
CA ARG A 129 22.27 21.45 16.13
C ARG A 129 22.76 22.76 15.53
N ALA A 130 22.26 23.15 14.36
CA ALA A 130 22.61 24.41 13.72
C ALA A 130 22.23 25.62 14.59
N ARG A 131 21.03 25.62 15.20
CA ARG A 131 20.63 26.66 16.16
C ARG A 131 21.53 26.70 17.37
N HIS A 132 21.84 25.54 17.95
CA HIS A 132 22.71 25.46 19.11
C HIS A 132 24.12 25.98 18.82
N THR A 133 24.69 25.65 17.65
CA THR A 133 25.99 26.21 17.24
C THR A 133 25.94 27.73 17.11
N GLN A 134 24.86 28.28 16.52
CA GLN A 134 24.68 29.73 16.42
C GLN A 134 24.58 30.42 17.79
N GLU A 135 23.91 29.79 18.76
CA GLU A 135 23.84 30.28 20.14
C GLU A 135 25.23 30.31 20.78
N LEU A 136 25.99 29.22 20.66
CA LEU A 136 27.36 29.13 21.20
C LEU A 136 28.31 30.15 20.55
N GLU A 137 28.21 30.36 19.23
CA GLU A 137 28.99 31.39 18.52
C GLU A 137 28.65 32.79 19.03
N ALA A 138 27.36 33.07 19.29
CA ALA A 138 26.93 34.35 19.86
C ALA A 138 27.44 34.56 21.28
N GLU A 139 27.43 33.52 22.12
CA GLU A 139 27.99 33.54 23.47
C GLU A 139 29.50 33.78 23.47
N LEU A 140 30.23 33.05 22.62
CA LEU A 140 31.68 33.20 22.47
C LEU A 140 32.04 34.63 22.03
N GLN A 141 31.28 35.21 21.10
CA GLN A 141 31.47 36.58 20.66
C GLN A 141 31.22 37.59 21.79
N ARG A 142 30.20 37.37 22.64
CA ARG A 142 29.94 38.21 23.83
C ARG A 142 31.08 38.14 24.83
N ALA A 143 31.53 36.93 25.19
CA ALA A 143 32.62 36.72 26.13
C ALA A 143 33.94 37.34 25.63
N SER A 144 34.23 37.23 24.33
CA SER A 144 35.40 37.86 23.71
C SER A 144 35.34 39.39 23.82
N ASN A 145 34.17 39.99 23.56
CA ASN A 145 33.97 41.43 23.70
C ASN A 145 34.13 41.91 25.16
N GLU A 146 33.64 41.13 26.13
CA GLU A 146 33.80 41.43 27.55
C GLU A 146 35.26 41.35 27.99
N LEU A 147 36.00 40.31 27.58
CA LEU A 147 37.44 40.20 27.85
C LEU A 147 38.22 41.38 27.27
N LYS A 148 37.86 41.83 26.06
CA LYS A 148 38.49 43.00 25.45
C LYS A 148 38.25 44.26 26.29
N LYS A 149 37.02 44.49 26.76
CA LYS A 149 36.69 45.61 27.65
C LYS A 149 37.45 45.55 28.98
N LEU A 150 37.55 44.37 29.59
CA LEU A 150 38.30 44.18 30.84
C LEU A 150 39.79 44.48 30.65
N LYS A 151 40.39 44.04 29.53
CA LYS A 151 41.78 44.39 29.18
C LYS A 151 41.98 45.89 29.03
N GLU A 152 41.07 46.59 28.34
CA GLU A 152 41.15 48.06 28.19
C GLU A 152 41.05 48.80 29.53
N ILE A 153 40.23 48.31 30.46
CA ILE A 153 40.13 48.85 31.81
C ILE A 153 41.44 48.63 32.58
N ASP A 154 42.00 47.42 32.53
CA ASP A 154 43.24 47.08 33.24
C ASP A 154 44.44 47.89 32.72
N GLU A 155 44.53 48.08 31.41
CA GLU A 155 45.53 48.97 30.81
C GLU A 155 45.38 50.42 31.28
N ARG A 156 44.14 50.93 31.37
CA ARG A 156 43.87 52.30 31.88
C ARG A 156 44.30 52.42 33.34
N ILE A 157 43.98 51.45 34.18
CA ILE A 157 44.40 51.40 35.59
C ILE A 157 45.93 51.41 35.68
N SER A 158 46.60 50.55 34.90
CA SER A 158 48.06 50.46 34.86
C SER A 158 48.72 51.78 34.45
N ARG A 159 48.20 52.44 33.41
CA ARG A 159 48.68 53.77 32.96
C ARG A 159 48.43 54.86 34.02
N SER A 160 47.31 54.82 34.73
CA SER A 160 47.00 55.79 35.80
C SER A 160 47.92 55.64 37.02
N ARG A 161 48.27 54.39 37.40
CA ARG A 161 49.21 54.10 38.49
C ARG A 161 50.64 54.49 38.15
N GLY A 162 51.04 54.41 36.88
CA GLY A 162 52.36 54.85 36.41
C GLY A 162 52.55 56.38 36.38
N LYS A 163 51.46 57.17 36.37
CA LYS A 163 51.52 58.65 36.39
C LYS A 163 51.53 59.28 37.79
N ASN A 164 51.25 58.50 38.83
CA ASN A 164 51.25 58.93 40.23
C ASN A 164 52.53 58.53 40.99
N LYS A 165 53.62 58.30 40.25
CA LYS A 165 55.00 58.17 40.77
C LYS A 165 55.83 59.30 40.20
#